data_AF-A0A7X6NU88-F1
#
_entry.id   AF-A0A7X6NU88-F1
#
_cell.length_a   1.000
_cell.length_b   1.000
_cell.length_c   1.000
_cell.angle_alpha   90.00
_cell.angle_beta   90.00
_cell.angle_gamma   90.00
#
_symmetry.space_group_name_H-M   'P 1'
#
loop_
_entity.id
_entity.type
_entity.pdbx_description
1 polymer ?
#
loop_
_entity_poly.entity_id
_entity_poly.type
_entity_poly.pdbx_seq_one_letter_code
_entity_poly.pdbx_strand_id
1 'polypeptide(L)' 'MQPSQRSDSTTQVHVVRHGEVFNPTGVLYGLLPGYHLSETGQAMADRLGEWFAPVELEQLR' A
#
# COMPACT_ATOMS: atom_id res chain seq x y z
N MET A 1 15.53 2.00 37.61
CA MET A 1 15.21 2.02 36.16
C MET A 1 13.90 1.26 36.00
N GLN A 2 12.76 1.95 35.92
CA GLN A 2 11.46 1.27 35.83
C GLN A 2 11.22 0.82 34.39
N PRO A 3 10.76 -0.42 34.15
CA PRO A 3 10.40 -0.88 32.81
C PRO A 3 9.16 -0.10 32.35
N SER A 4 9.26 0.55 31.20
CA SER A 4 8.14 1.22 30.55
C SER A 4 7.06 0.18 30.22
N GLN A 5 5.87 0.39 30.79
CA GLN A 5 4.68 -0.37 30.47
C GLN A 5 4.36 -0.15 28.98
N ARG A 6 4.61 -1.14 28.13
CA ARG A 6 3.95 -1.20 26.83
C ARG A 6 2.48 -1.50 27.12
N SER A 7 1.58 -0.60 26.74
CA SER A 7 0.16 -0.95 26.65
C SER A 7 0.03 -2.20 25.79
N ASP A 8 -0.75 -3.19 26.22
CA ASP A 8 -1.10 -4.37 25.42
C ASP A 8 -2.05 -3.98 24.27
N SER A 9 -1.59 -3.08 23.40
CA SER A 9 -2.30 -2.64 22.21
C SER A 9 -1.73 -3.40 21.01
N THR A 10 -2.55 -4.26 20.41
CA THR A 10 -2.20 -4.95 19.17
C THR A 10 -2.18 -3.95 18.02
N THR A 11 -1.07 -3.84 17.30
CA THR A 11 -0.98 -3.03 16.07
C THR A 11 -1.36 -3.89 14.87
N GLN A 12 -2.38 -3.46 14.12
CA GLN A 12 -2.75 -4.07 12.85
C GLN A 12 -1.99 -3.37 11.71
N VAL A 13 -1.40 -4.15 10.80
CA VAL A 13 -0.68 -3.64 9.63
C VAL A 13 -1.35 -4.18 8.36
N HIS A 14 -1.81 -3.27 7.51
CA HIS A 14 -2.35 -3.59 6.19
C HIS A 14 -1.26 -3.38 5.14
N VAL A 15 -0.78 -4.47 4.52
CA VAL A 15 0.24 -4.41 3.47
C VAL A 15 -0.44 -4.58 2.12
N VAL A 16 -0.22 -3.61 1.22
CA VAL A 16 -0.82 -3.63 -0.12
C VAL A 16 0.27 -3.54 -1.18
N ARG A 17 0.17 -4.40 -2.20
CA ARG A 17 0.98 -4.28 -3.41
C ARG A 17 0.40 -3.15 -4.27
N HIS A 18 1.25 -2.44 -5.01
CA HIS A 18 0.81 -1.51 -6.05
C HIS A 18 -0.10 -2.21 -7.08
N GLY A 19 -0.99 -1.44 -7.71
CA GLY A 19 -1.81 -1.91 -8.84
C GLY A 19 -0.97 -2.22 -10.08
N GLU A 20 -1.59 -2.71 -11.15
CA GLU A 20 -0.88 -2.98 -12.41
C GLU A 20 -0.09 -1.75 -12.90
N VAL A 21 1.17 -1.96 -13.27
CA VAL A 21 2.02 -0.94 -13.87
C VAL A 21 2.03 -1.13 -15.37
N PHE A 22 1.93 -0.04 -16.12
CA PHE A 22 2.05 -0.07 -17.58
C PHE A 22 3.48 -0.48 -17.97
N ASN A 23 3.66 -1.76 -18.34
CA ASN A 23 4.94 -2.36 -18.69
C ASN A 23 4.81 -3.18 -20.00
N PRO A 24 4.62 -2.53 -21.16
CA PRO A 24 4.30 -3.20 -22.41
C PRO A 24 5.43 -4.11 -22.93
N THR A 25 6.67 -3.83 -22.54
CA THR A 25 7.86 -4.59 -22.96
C THR A 25 8.25 -5.68 -21.96
N GLY A 26 7.57 -5.77 -20.81
CA GLY A 26 7.80 -6.82 -19.81
C GLY A 26 9.16 -6.74 -19.12
N VAL A 27 9.75 -5.55 -18.99
CA VAL A 27 11.05 -5.38 -18.34
C VAL A 27 10.91 -5.67 -16.84
N LEU A 28 11.83 -6.47 -16.29
CA LEU A 28 11.94 -6.70 -14.86
C LEU A 28 12.81 -5.62 -14.23
N TYR A 29 12.30 -4.92 -13.22
CA TYR A 29 13.02 -3.87 -12.48
C TYR A 29 12.53 -3.80 -11.03
N GLY A 30 13.38 -3.29 -10.14
CA GLY A 30 12.99 -2.95 -8.76
C GLY A 30 12.40 -1.55 -8.71
N LEU A 31 13.25 -0.53 -8.89
CA LEU A 31 12.87 0.88 -9.06
C LEU A 31 13.44 1.40 -10.38
N LEU A 32 12.57 1.86 -11.27
CA LEU A 32 12.96 2.47 -12.55
C LEU A 32 12.02 3.65 -12.82
N PRO A 33 12.53 4.86 -13.10
CA PRO A 33 11.67 6.03 -13.32
C PRO A 33 10.88 5.89 -14.63
N GLY A 34 9.74 6.57 -14.69
CA GLY A 34 8.87 6.61 -15.88
C GLY A 34 7.86 5.46 -15.99
N TYR A 35 7.85 4.52 -15.04
CA TYR A 35 6.84 3.47 -14.94
C TYR A 35 5.73 3.90 -13.96
N HIS A 36 4.50 3.91 -14.43
CA HIS A 36 3.32 4.37 -13.69
C HIS A 36 2.19 3.33 -13.79
N LEU A 37 1.17 3.48 -12.94
CA LEU A 37 -0.01 2.62 -13.02
C LEU A 37 -0.63 2.67 -14.42
N SER A 38 -0.99 1.51 -14.95
CA SER A 38 -1.86 1.45 -16.14
C SER A 38 -3.25 1.98 -15.79
N GLU A 39 -4.12 2.14 -16.78
CA GLU A 39 -5.54 2.46 -16.55
C GLU A 39 -6.20 1.40 -15.63
N THR A 40 -5.93 0.12 -15.90
CA THR A 40 -6.33 -0.99 -15.02
C THR A 40 -5.76 -0.83 -13.61
N GLY A 41 -4.48 -0.47 -13.49
CA GLY A 41 -3.83 -0.24 -12.21
C GLY A 41 -4.43 0.91 -11.41
N GLN A 42 -4.86 1.98 -12.08
CA GLN A 42 -5.59 3.09 -11.46
C GLN A 42 -6.96 2.62 -10.95
N ALA A 43 -7.72 1.89 -11.76
CA ALA A 43 -9.01 1.32 -11.33
C ALA A 43 -8.86 0.31 -10.16
N MET A 44 -7.73 -0.41 -10.07
CA MET A 44 -7.41 -1.24 -8.92
C MET A 44 -7.15 -0.41 -7.66
N ALA A 45 -6.44 0.71 -7.79
CA ALA A 45 -6.17 1.63 -6.69
C ALA A 45 -7.47 2.30 -6.17
N ASP A 46 -8.38 2.68 -7.07
CA ASP A 46 -9.67 3.24 -6.68
C ASP A 46 -10.51 2.24 -5.89
N ARG A 47 -10.63 1.00 -6.38
CA ARG A 47 -11.33 -0.09 -5.67
C ARG A 47 -10.70 -0.41 -4.33
N LEU A 48 -9.37 -0.33 -4.24
CA LEU A 48 -8.68 -0.49 -2.97
C LEU A 48 -9.09 0.63 -2.01
N GLY A 49 -9.13 1.89 -2.48
CA GLY A 49 -9.59 3.02 -1.69
C GLY A 49 -11.01 2.82 -1.15
N GLU A 50 -11.94 2.36 -2.00
CA GLU A 50 -13.30 2.03 -1.60
C GLU A 50 -13.33 0.93 -0.52
N TRP A 51 -12.51 -0.11 -0.67
CA TRP A 51 -12.45 -1.18 0.32
C TRP A 51 -11.89 -0.72 1.67
N PHE A 52 -10.92 0.19 1.65
CA PHE A 52 -10.31 0.75 2.84
C PHE A 52 -11.08 1.92 3.44
N ALA A 53 -12.16 2.40 2.81
CA ALA A 53 -12.97 3.50 3.30
C ALA A 53 -13.43 3.40 4.78
N PRO A 54 -13.78 2.21 5.33
CA PRO A 54 -14.17 2.09 6.74
C PRO A 54 -12.99 1.84 7.69
N VAL A 55 -11.75 1.77 7.18
CA VAL A 55 -10.56 1.49 8.00
C VAL A 55 -10.03 2.80 8.57
N GLU A 56 -10.08 2.93 9.90
CA GLU A 56 -9.45 4.05 10.61
C GLU A 56 -7.93 3.89 10.59
N LEU A 57 -7.24 4.73 9.82
CA LEU A 57 -5.78 4.73 9.70
C LEU A 57 -5.16 5.80 10.60
N GLU A 58 -4.44 5.37 11.63
CA GLU A 58 -3.65 6.29 12.48
C GLU A 58 -2.38 6.79 11.77
N GLN A 59 -1.82 5.99 10.85
CA GLN A 59 -0.59 6.32 10.15
C GLN A 59 -0.58 5.72 8.73
N LEU A 60 -0.21 6.52 7.74
CA LEU A 60 0.05 6.08 6.36
C LEU A 60 1.54 6.20 6.06
N ARG A 61 2.17 5.11 5.60
CA ARG A 61 3.58 5.06 5.17
C ARG A 61 3.74 4.25 3.91
#